data_AF-A0A151YZP2-F1
#
_entry.id   AF-A0A151YZP2-F1
#
_cell.length_a   1.000
_cell.length_b   1.000
_cell.length_c   1.000
_cell.angle_alpha   90.00
_cell.angle_beta   90.00
_cell.angle_gamma   90.00
#
_symmetry.space_group_name_H-M   'P 1'
#
loop_
_entity.id
_entity.type
_entity.pdbx_description
1 polymer ?
#
loop_
_entity_poly.entity_id
_entity_poly.type
_entity_poly.pdbx_seq_one_letter_code
_entity_poly.pdbx_strand_id
1 'polypeptide(L)'
;MNRRQNLLRFLVVFILIAGMLGNHPVTMAQEEQEQQQKSDGYSLITDLLTIFPKEQVEKAKAKGYDVRFAKYQPSQYNLEIYTDETSMFEWDTKISNQAYILLNEINNFIWQALLSWNFTVILVVENAFSLDVVDQFADAVEKAVQQLAGFTGAGYGNTGLMGNFMTLMIIIAGAWIAYKGLIKKNTTEALTGMLTSVAILILGIAFFANAGSVMKYLNEISSGLSQELMGVGIEFQEDLDEDKMNYPAEVSSLVISDKLYNMMVYEPYIMLQYAKTSNDSELTRGRIEKILAFKPGSTAREQAVEYEAKEMNNPMVKKDGVFQRLTLLILLCVSHFILGLLFFIIAGAMIVYQFLFVLIALFAPFAFLIALNPSWSSVAVSWFKKFVGYQLIKLIIGVFFSMLLTISQFLYQMSPPEQVGYIWTIAMQLILVIGVIWKREELFSIMKAPMGKIDDSLKGQFNIQIPIQQMTKYTQTLAQRAGKIKVRK
;
A
#
# COMPACT_ATOMS: atom_id res chain seq x y z
N MET A 1 -49.27 38.81 5.94
CA MET A 1 -48.19 37.82 5.72
C MET A 1 -46.85 38.45 5.26
N ASN A 2 -46.59 39.77 5.43
CA ASN A 2 -45.42 40.44 4.80
C ASN A 2 -44.24 40.82 5.72
N ARG A 3 -44.35 40.73 7.06
CA ARG A 3 -43.24 41.17 7.93
C ARG A 3 -42.03 40.23 7.95
N ARG A 4 -42.22 38.89 7.96
CA ARG A 4 -41.10 37.92 7.98
C ARG A 4 -40.26 37.93 6.70
N GLN A 5 -40.88 38.04 5.52
CA GLN A 5 -40.14 38.09 4.24
C GLN A 5 -39.34 39.39 4.09
N ASN A 6 -39.88 40.53 4.53
CA ASN A 6 -39.13 41.79 4.51
C ASN A 6 -37.97 41.78 5.51
N LEU A 7 -38.13 41.15 6.68
CA LEU A 7 -37.05 41.01 7.67
C LEU A 7 -35.93 40.09 7.17
N LEU A 8 -36.25 38.98 6.49
CA LEU A 8 -35.25 38.12 5.84
C LEU A 8 -34.51 38.84 4.70
N ARG A 9 -35.22 39.61 3.86
CA ARG A 9 -34.58 40.43 2.81
C ARG A 9 -33.66 41.50 3.40
N PHE A 10 -34.07 42.14 4.51
CA PHE A 10 -33.22 43.11 5.20
C PHE A 10 -31.99 42.46 5.85
N LEU A 11 -32.12 41.25 6.41
CA LEU A 11 -30.99 40.48 6.95
C LEU A 11 -29.99 40.05 5.87
N VAL A 12 -30.47 39.57 4.73
CA VAL A 12 -29.60 39.20 3.58
C VAL A 12 -28.88 40.43 3.02
N VAL A 13 -29.56 41.57 2.89
CA VAL A 13 -28.93 42.83 2.46
C VAL A 13 -27.96 43.38 3.52
N PHE A 14 -28.27 43.25 4.81
CA PHE A 14 -27.38 43.67 5.90
C PHE A 14 -26.11 42.80 5.98
N ILE A 15 -26.22 41.48 5.74
CA ILE A 15 -25.06 40.58 5.65
C ILE A 15 -24.19 40.92 4.42
N LEU A 16 -24.81 41.27 3.29
CA LEU A 16 -24.09 41.71 2.09
C LEU A 16 -23.39 43.08 2.24
N ILE A 17 -23.92 43.99 3.07
CA ILE A 17 -23.33 45.31 3.33
C ILE A 17 -22.30 45.27 4.47
N ALA A 18 -22.52 44.45 5.51
CA ALA A 18 -21.57 44.29 6.62
C ALA A 18 -20.25 43.62 6.19
N GLY A 19 -20.23 42.91 5.05
CA GLY A 19 -19.00 42.36 4.47
C GLY A 19 -18.05 43.37 3.81
N MET A 20 -18.39 44.66 3.74
CA MET A 20 -17.63 45.69 3.02
C MET A 20 -16.98 46.79 3.90
N LEU A 21 -16.82 46.58 5.21
CA LEU A 21 -16.17 47.56 6.09
C LEU A 21 -15.15 46.90 7.05
N GLY A 22 -13.88 46.91 6.67
CA GLY A 22 -12.77 46.35 7.45
C GLY A 22 -11.39 46.91 7.07
N ASN A 23 -11.11 48.14 7.48
CA ASN A 23 -9.81 48.84 7.40
C ASN A 23 -9.86 49.99 8.43
N HIS A 24 -8.80 50.46 9.10
CA HIS A 24 -7.34 50.25 9.11
C HIS A 24 -6.88 50.28 10.62
N PRO A 25 -5.58 50.29 11.06
CA PRO A 25 -4.31 50.48 10.34
C PRO A 25 -3.09 49.59 10.73
N VAL A 26 -1.97 49.90 10.06
CA VAL A 26 -0.62 49.33 10.08
C VAL A 26 0.18 49.66 11.37
N THR A 27 1.01 48.72 11.86
CA THR A 27 2.48 48.86 12.16
C THR A 27 3.03 47.74 13.07
N MET A 28 3.30 46.54 12.52
CA MET A 28 4.29 45.55 13.02
C MET A 28 4.87 44.69 11.86
N ALA A 29 4.66 45.12 10.62
CA ALA A 29 4.72 44.25 9.45
C ALA A 29 6.12 44.25 8.80
N GLN A 30 7.03 43.40 9.30
CA GLN A 30 8.25 43.04 8.56
C GLN A 30 8.81 41.65 8.91
N GLU A 31 8.67 41.15 10.15
CA GLU A 31 9.12 39.79 10.51
C GLU A 31 8.02 38.72 10.38
N GLU A 32 6.74 39.09 10.52
CA GLU A 32 5.62 38.15 10.28
C GLU A 32 5.40 37.86 8.77
N GLN A 33 5.82 38.77 7.88
CA GLN A 33 5.45 38.73 6.46
C GLN A 33 5.93 37.47 5.72
N GLU A 34 7.12 36.94 6.02
CA GLU A 34 7.62 35.71 5.37
C GLU A 34 6.86 34.44 5.79
N GLN A 35 6.24 34.42 6.98
CA GLN A 35 5.37 33.31 7.41
C GLN A 35 3.91 33.52 6.95
N GLN A 36 3.44 34.77 6.94
CA GLN A 36 2.06 35.11 6.62
C GLN A 36 1.77 35.00 5.12
N GLN A 37 2.74 35.24 4.24
CA GLN A 37 2.58 35.11 2.78
C GLN A 37 2.36 33.65 2.30
N LYS A 38 2.56 32.64 3.17
CA LYS A 38 2.14 31.25 2.96
C LYS A 38 0.69 30.94 3.41
N SER A 39 0.00 31.92 4.00
CA SER A 39 -1.21 31.71 4.81
C SER A 39 -2.50 32.38 4.29
N ASP A 40 -2.47 33.05 3.14
CA ASP A 40 -3.63 33.82 2.63
C ASP A 40 -4.75 33.00 1.95
N GLY A 41 -4.58 31.68 1.78
CA GLY A 41 -5.56 30.82 1.10
C GLY A 41 -6.26 29.82 2.02
N TYR A 42 -7.44 29.34 1.60
CA TYR A 42 -8.26 28.42 2.38
C TYR A 42 -7.85 26.94 2.20
N SER A 43 -8.14 26.13 3.22
CA SER A 43 -8.06 24.67 3.15
C SER A 43 -9.43 24.06 2.88
N LEU A 44 -9.47 22.90 2.24
CA LEU A 44 -10.70 22.14 2.01
C LEU A 44 -10.82 20.95 2.96
N ILE A 45 -12.03 20.38 3.06
CA ILE A 45 -12.28 19.17 3.88
C ILE A 45 -11.41 17.99 3.41
N THR A 46 -11.03 17.95 2.13
CA THR A 46 -10.11 16.96 1.56
C THR A 46 -8.73 16.96 2.21
N ASP A 47 -8.24 18.12 2.69
CA ASP A 47 -6.99 18.24 3.45
C ASP A 47 -7.09 17.60 4.84
N LEU A 48 -8.28 17.60 5.45
CA LEU A 48 -8.53 17.00 6.77
C LEU A 48 -8.68 15.47 6.69
N LEU A 49 -9.11 14.96 5.53
CA LEU A 49 -9.24 13.53 5.25
C LEU A 49 -7.89 12.88 4.88
N THR A 50 -6.88 13.68 4.51
CA THR A 50 -5.60 13.20 3.98
C THR A 50 -4.48 13.44 5.00
N ILE A 51 -4.04 12.38 5.68
CA ILE A 51 -2.95 12.43 6.67
C ILE A 51 -1.72 11.72 6.10
N PHE A 52 -0.72 12.49 5.69
CA PHE A 52 0.55 11.97 5.18
C PHE A 52 1.41 11.34 6.30
N PRO A 53 2.17 10.26 6.03
CA PRO A 53 3.03 9.58 7.00
C PRO A 53 4.31 10.38 7.28
N LYS A 54 4.20 11.47 8.05
CA LYS A 54 5.26 12.46 8.29
C LYS A 54 6.62 11.86 8.67
N GLU A 55 6.64 10.92 9.62
CA GLU A 55 7.87 10.26 10.08
C GLU A 55 8.59 9.50 8.96
N GLN A 56 7.84 8.82 8.08
CA GLN A 56 8.41 8.11 6.94
C GLN A 56 8.96 9.09 5.89
N VAL A 57 8.23 10.18 5.63
CA VAL A 57 8.66 11.25 4.71
C VAL A 57 9.95 11.92 5.21
N GLU A 58 10.08 12.18 6.50
CA GLU A 58 11.30 12.74 7.11
C GLU A 58 12.48 11.75 7.02
N LYS A 59 12.25 10.46 7.28
CA LYS A 59 13.27 9.40 7.09
C LYS A 59 13.71 9.28 5.64
N ALA A 60 12.79 9.37 4.68
CA ALA A 60 13.11 9.33 3.25
C ALA A 60 13.95 10.54 2.82
N LYS A 61 13.61 11.74 3.29
CA LYS A 61 14.41 12.97 3.05
C LYS A 61 15.80 12.89 3.65
N ALA A 62 15.95 12.33 4.86
CA ALA A 62 17.26 12.07 5.46
C ALA A 62 18.12 11.07 4.66
N LYS A 63 17.49 10.24 3.83
CA LYS A 63 18.14 9.30 2.89
C LYS A 63 18.27 9.83 1.46
N GLY A 64 17.95 11.11 1.22
CA GLY A 64 18.11 11.78 -0.08
C GLY A 64 16.90 11.68 -1.03
N TYR A 65 15.77 11.09 -0.61
CA TYR A 65 14.57 10.98 -1.44
C TYR A 65 13.55 12.08 -1.12
N ASP A 66 13.22 12.94 -2.09
CA ASP A 66 12.17 13.96 -1.96
C ASP A 66 10.80 13.41 -2.39
N VAL A 67 10.00 13.01 -1.39
CA VAL A 67 8.65 12.45 -1.58
C VAL A 67 7.70 13.47 -2.20
N ARG A 68 7.29 13.25 -3.45
CA ARG A 68 6.44 14.14 -4.24
C ARG A 68 4.98 14.09 -3.80
N PHE A 69 4.48 12.90 -3.47
CA PHE A 69 3.13 12.61 -2.99
C PHE A 69 2.71 13.47 -1.80
N ALA A 70 3.64 13.74 -0.88
CA ALA A 70 3.41 14.53 0.33
C ALA A 70 3.82 16.01 0.18
N LYS A 71 4.16 16.48 -1.03
CA LYS A 71 4.64 17.86 -1.25
C LYS A 71 3.52 18.91 -1.18
N TYR A 72 2.32 18.58 -1.65
CA TYR A 72 1.16 19.48 -1.66
C TYR A 72 -0.11 18.77 -1.19
N GLN A 73 -0.97 19.51 -0.47
CA GLN A 73 -2.26 19.06 0.01
C GLN A 73 -3.30 18.91 -1.13
N PRO A 74 -4.34 18.06 -0.99
CA PRO A 74 -5.38 17.88 -2.00
C PRO A 74 -6.06 19.18 -2.46
N SER A 75 -6.29 20.14 -1.57
CA SER A 75 -6.86 21.45 -1.93
C SER A 75 -5.98 22.24 -2.90
N GLN A 76 -4.66 22.07 -2.87
CA GLN A 76 -3.73 22.81 -3.74
C GLN A 76 -3.85 22.38 -5.21
N TYR A 77 -4.47 21.24 -5.51
CA TYR A 77 -4.80 20.80 -6.86
C TYR A 77 -6.17 21.31 -7.35
N ASN A 78 -6.73 22.37 -6.74
CA ASN A 78 -7.94 23.04 -7.26
C ASN A 78 -7.72 23.50 -8.73
N LEU A 79 -8.77 23.34 -9.55
CA LEU A 79 -8.81 23.73 -10.96
C LEU A 79 -9.20 25.20 -11.07
N GLU A 80 -8.25 26.02 -11.47
CA GLU A 80 -8.41 27.47 -11.45
C GLU A 80 -9.08 27.99 -12.73
N ILE A 81 -9.90 29.03 -12.60
CA ILE A 81 -10.53 29.75 -13.71
C ILE A 81 -10.27 31.25 -13.58
N TYR A 82 -9.87 31.88 -14.69
CA TYR A 82 -9.78 33.31 -14.86
C TYR A 82 -11.00 33.81 -15.66
N THR A 83 -11.59 34.92 -15.20
CA THR A 83 -12.59 35.67 -15.95
C THR A 83 -12.23 37.15 -15.89
N ASP A 84 -12.26 37.83 -17.04
CA ASP A 84 -11.95 39.25 -17.12
C ASP A 84 -12.86 40.10 -16.23
N GLU A 85 -12.32 41.17 -15.65
CA GLU A 85 -13.10 42.17 -14.94
C GLU A 85 -14.14 42.79 -15.88
N THR A 86 -15.42 42.70 -15.49
CA THR A 86 -16.55 43.17 -16.31
C THR A 86 -17.18 44.40 -15.70
N SER A 87 -17.47 45.39 -16.55
CA SER A 87 -18.02 46.68 -16.13
C SER A 87 -19.39 46.51 -15.45
N MET A 88 -19.80 47.47 -14.62
CA MET A 88 -21.08 47.42 -13.90
C MET A 88 -22.29 47.21 -14.83
N PHE A 89 -22.18 47.63 -16.09
CA PHE A 89 -23.27 47.62 -17.07
C PHE A 89 -23.26 46.42 -18.04
N GLU A 90 -22.27 45.52 -17.97
CA GLU A 90 -22.13 44.35 -18.84
C GLU A 90 -22.85 43.12 -18.25
N TRP A 91 -24.16 43.25 -18.03
CA TRP A 91 -24.97 42.25 -17.32
C TRP A 91 -24.98 40.87 -18.00
N ASP A 92 -25.01 40.81 -19.32
CA ASP A 92 -24.96 39.56 -20.09
C ASP A 92 -23.62 38.82 -19.89
N THR A 93 -22.50 39.53 -20.06
CA THR A 93 -21.15 38.99 -19.81
C THR A 93 -20.97 38.56 -18.36
N LYS A 94 -21.56 39.28 -17.39
CA LYS A 94 -21.56 38.87 -15.97
C LYS A 94 -22.33 37.58 -15.72
N ILE A 95 -23.51 37.42 -16.30
CA ILE A 95 -24.31 36.19 -16.19
C ILE A 95 -23.56 35.02 -16.83
N SER A 96 -22.95 35.24 -18.00
CA SER A 96 -22.12 34.26 -18.70
C SER A 96 -20.90 33.85 -17.86
N ASN A 97 -20.11 34.81 -17.37
CA ASN A 97 -18.97 34.56 -16.47
C ASN A 97 -19.40 33.75 -15.23
N GLN A 98 -20.52 34.13 -14.59
CA GLN A 98 -21.03 33.42 -13.41
C GLN A 98 -21.46 31.99 -13.72
N ALA A 99 -21.98 31.71 -14.92
CA ALA A 99 -22.30 30.36 -15.36
C ALA A 99 -21.03 29.50 -15.57
N TYR A 100 -19.97 30.06 -16.17
CA TYR A 100 -18.68 29.37 -16.29
C TYR A 100 -18.00 29.13 -14.94
N ILE A 101 -18.08 30.09 -14.01
CA ILE A 101 -17.59 29.91 -12.63
C ILE A 101 -18.37 28.78 -11.94
N LEU A 102 -19.71 28.76 -12.04
CA LEU A 102 -20.53 27.68 -11.47
C LEU A 102 -20.20 26.30 -12.07
N LEU A 103 -19.95 26.22 -13.38
CA LEU A 103 -19.50 24.99 -14.02
C LEU A 103 -18.09 24.58 -13.56
N ASN A 104 -17.19 25.54 -13.30
CA ASN A 104 -15.88 25.25 -12.74
C ASN A 104 -15.96 24.80 -11.27
N GLU A 105 -16.90 25.31 -10.48
CA GLU A 105 -17.20 24.78 -9.15
C GLU A 105 -17.74 23.33 -9.19
N ILE A 106 -18.56 22.98 -10.20
CA ILE A 106 -18.99 21.60 -10.42
C ILE A 106 -17.79 20.71 -10.81
N ASN A 107 -16.89 21.19 -11.67
CA ASN A 107 -15.64 20.50 -11.99
C ASN A 107 -14.80 20.28 -10.73
N ASN A 108 -14.62 21.33 -9.91
CA ASN A 108 -13.86 21.26 -8.67
C ASN A 108 -14.50 20.31 -7.65
N PHE A 109 -15.82 20.27 -7.54
CA PHE A 109 -16.51 19.30 -6.67
C PHE A 109 -16.22 17.86 -7.09
N ILE A 110 -16.37 17.54 -8.38
CA ILE A 110 -16.07 16.21 -8.93
C ILE A 110 -14.58 15.87 -8.75
N TRP A 111 -13.70 16.83 -9.05
CA TRP A 111 -12.26 16.66 -8.95
C TRP A 111 -11.78 16.48 -7.51
N GLN A 112 -12.26 17.26 -6.55
CA GLN A 112 -11.91 17.13 -5.13
C GLN A 112 -12.43 15.81 -4.54
N ALA A 113 -13.61 15.34 -4.97
CA ALA A 113 -14.08 13.99 -4.62
C ALA A 113 -13.17 12.89 -5.19
N LEU A 114 -12.72 13.05 -6.45
CA LEU A 114 -11.79 12.12 -7.09
C LEU A 114 -10.40 12.14 -6.45
N LEU A 115 -9.88 13.31 -6.10
CA LEU A 115 -8.64 13.48 -5.33
C LEU A 115 -8.73 12.78 -3.98
N SER A 116 -9.82 12.97 -3.24
CA SER A 116 -10.04 12.29 -1.95
C SER A 116 -9.97 10.77 -2.10
N TRP A 117 -10.56 10.22 -3.17
CA TRP A 117 -10.47 8.80 -3.50
C TRP A 117 -9.03 8.39 -3.84
N ASN A 118 -8.36 9.12 -4.74
CA ASN A 118 -7.02 8.79 -5.21
C ASN A 118 -6.00 8.85 -4.06
N PHE A 119 -6.01 9.91 -3.23
CA PHE A 119 -5.18 10.01 -2.03
C PHE A 119 -5.48 8.90 -1.01
N THR A 120 -6.75 8.51 -0.83
CA THR A 120 -7.12 7.36 0.03
C THR A 120 -6.51 6.06 -0.48
N VAL A 121 -6.61 5.80 -1.79
CA VAL A 121 -6.01 4.61 -2.42
C VAL A 121 -4.49 4.61 -2.25
N ILE A 122 -3.82 5.73 -2.52
CA ILE A 122 -2.37 5.87 -2.38
C ILE A 122 -1.95 5.61 -0.92
N LEU A 123 -2.63 6.20 0.07
CA LEU A 123 -2.37 5.98 1.49
C LEU A 123 -2.59 4.52 1.91
N VAL A 124 -3.64 3.84 1.41
CA VAL A 124 -3.89 2.44 1.73
C VAL A 124 -2.85 1.51 1.11
N VAL A 125 -2.37 1.81 -0.10
CA VAL A 125 -1.23 1.11 -0.71
C VAL A 125 0.05 1.37 0.07
N GLU A 126 0.37 2.63 0.38
CA GLU A 126 1.54 3.03 1.17
C GLU A 126 1.60 2.22 2.46
N ASN A 127 0.53 2.26 3.26
CA ASN A 127 0.39 1.48 4.48
C ASN A 127 0.46 -0.03 4.24
N ALA A 128 -0.07 -0.59 3.15
CA ALA A 128 0.03 -2.03 2.91
C ALA A 128 1.49 -2.53 2.76
N PHE A 129 2.41 -1.67 2.35
CA PHE A 129 3.84 -1.96 2.21
C PHE A 129 4.71 -1.45 3.38
N SER A 130 4.33 -0.36 4.04
CA SER A 130 5.10 0.23 5.15
C SER A 130 4.60 -0.16 6.54
N LEU A 131 3.31 -0.47 6.69
CA LEU A 131 2.72 -0.79 7.98
C LEU A 131 3.25 -2.13 8.46
N ASP A 132 4.00 -2.08 9.54
CA ASP A 132 4.46 -3.27 10.24
C ASP A 132 3.51 -3.64 11.38
N VAL A 133 2.36 -4.24 11.01
CA VAL A 133 1.42 -4.81 11.99
C VAL A 133 2.11 -5.94 12.77
N VAL A 134 3.04 -6.65 12.15
CA VAL A 134 3.71 -7.78 12.80
C VAL A 134 4.58 -7.28 13.94
N ASP A 135 5.46 -6.31 13.70
CA ASP A 135 6.36 -5.78 14.73
C ASP A 135 5.59 -5.10 15.88
N GLN A 136 4.53 -4.36 15.55
CA GLN A 136 3.66 -3.69 16.55
C GLN A 136 2.97 -4.68 17.49
N PHE A 137 2.54 -5.85 16.98
CA PHE A 137 1.77 -6.81 17.75
C PHE A 137 2.58 -8.03 18.25
N ALA A 138 3.76 -8.30 17.69
CA ALA A 138 4.56 -9.50 17.99
C ALA A 138 4.87 -9.67 19.49
N ASP A 139 5.26 -8.61 20.20
CA ASP A 139 5.61 -8.71 21.63
C ASP A 139 4.38 -8.88 22.53
N ALA A 140 3.20 -8.40 22.07
CA ALA A 140 1.92 -8.62 22.75
C ALA A 140 1.39 -10.04 22.49
N VAL A 141 1.51 -10.52 21.25
CA VAL A 141 1.17 -11.90 20.86
C VAL A 141 2.09 -12.90 21.55
N GLU A 142 3.39 -12.63 21.69
CA GLU A 142 4.30 -13.52 22.41
C GLU A 142 3.85 -13.71 23.86
N LYS A 143 3.57 -12.62 24.59
CA LYS A 143 3.06 -12.68 25.97
C LYS A 143 1.74 -13.45 26.05
N ALA A 144 0.83 -13.21 25.11
CA ALA A 144 -0.45 -13.94 25.04
C ALA A 144 -0.25 -15.44 24.75
N VAL A 145 0.63 -15.80 23.82
CA VAL A 145 1.00 -17.19 23.49
C VAL A 145 1.65 -17.88 24.69
N GLN A 146 2.58 -17.22 25.37
CA GLN A 146 3.24 -17.73 26.58
C GLN A 146 2.23 -17.95 27.71
N GLN A 147 1.34 -16.98 27.97
CA GLN A 147 0.29 -17.08 28.98
C GLN A 147 -0.73 -18.19 28.65
N LEU A 148 -1.17 -18.29 27.39
CA LEU A 148 -2.09 -19.34 26.94
C LEU A 148 -1.46 -20.73 26.99
N ALA A 149 -0.19 -20.86 26.60
CA ALA A 149 0.56 -22.10 26.74
C ALA A 149 0.78 -22.47 28.22
N GLY A 150 0.98 -21.49 29.10
CA GLY A 150 1.48 -21.72 30.46
C GLY A 150 3.00 -21.81 30.52
N PHE A 151 3.70 -21.08 29.65
CA PHE A 151 5.15 -21.06 29.60
C PHE A 151 5.74 -20.17 30.71
N THR A 152 6.77 -20.67 31.41
CA THR A 152 7.36 -20.02 32.60
C THR A 152 8.79 -19.54 32.39
N GLY A 153 9.20 -19.28 31.14
CA GLY A 153 10.57 -18.89 30.78
C GLY A 153 11.55 -20.06 30.70
N ALA A 154 11.43 -21.05 31.61
CA ALA A 154 12.27 -22.25 31.63
C ALA A 154 11.63 -23.47 30.93
N GLY A 155 10.33 -23.41 30.60
CA GLY A 155 9.59 -24.55 30.04
C GLY A 155 8.08 -24.44 30.28
N TYR A 156 7.40 -25.58 30.25
CA TYR A 156 5.99 -25.68 30.59
C TYR A 156 5.78 -25.62 32.11
N GLY A 157 4.91 -24.71 32.57
CA GLY A 157 4.47 -24.61 33.96
C GLY A 157 3.19 -25.39 34.25
N ASN A 158 2.69 -25.23 35.48
CA ASN A 158 1.47 -25.89 35.98
C ASN A 158 0.17 -25.10 35.71
N THR A 159 0.22 -24.08 34.86
CA THR A 159 -0.92 -23.24 34.46
C THR A 159 -1.09 -23.24 32.95
N GLY A 160 -2.11 -22.54 32.44
CA GLY A 160 -2.39 -22.47 31.00
C GLY A 160 -2.79 -23.83 30.38
N LEU A 161 -2.81 -23.88 29.05
CA LEU A 161 -3.24 -25.06 28.31
C LEU A 161 -2.31 -26.25 28.50
N MET A 162 -0.99 -26.03 28.51
CA MET A 162 -0.03 -27.11 28.69
C MET A 162 -0.05 -27.63 30.13
N GLY A 163 -0.01 -26.76 31.14
CA GLY A 163 -0.06 -27.20 32.54
C GLY A 163 -1.32 -28.01 32.89
N ASN A 164 -2.47 -27.62 32.34
CA ASN A 164 -3.75 -28.29 32.62
C ASN A 164 -3.95 -29.60 31.83
N PHE A 165 -3.46 -29.70 30.59
CA PHE A 165 -3.83 -30.78 29.66
C PHE A 165 -2.66 -31.63 29.14
N MET A 166 -1.40 -31.24 29.34
CA MET A 166 -0.25 -31.98 28.81
C MET A 166 -0.15 -33.39 29.36
N THR A 167 -0.33 -33.61 30.66
CA THR A 167 -0.29 -34.95 31.27
C THR A 167 -1.34 -35.87 30.66
N LEU A 168 -2.56 -35.39 30.45
CA LEU A 168 -3.63 -36.13 29.77
C LEU A 168 -3.23 -36.46 28.33
N MET A 169 -2.68 -35.50 27.58
CA MET A 169 -2.24 -35.71 26.21
C MET A 169 -1.06 -36.68 26.09
N ILE A 170 -0.12 -36.67 27.05
CA ILE A 170 0.98 -37.65 27.14
C ILE A 170 0.45 -39.05 27.42
N ILE A 171 -0.55 -39.21 28.29
CA ILE A 171 -1.21 -40.51 28.55
C ILE A 171 -1.89 -41.02 27.28
N ILE A 172 -2.63 -40.17 26.56
CA ILE A 172 -3.29 -40.53 25.28
C ILE A 172 -2.25 -40.92 24.23
N ALA A 173 -1.18 -40.14 24.07
CA ALA A 173 -0.07 -40.43 23.16
C ALA A 173 0.62 -41.77 23.51
N GLY A 174 0.93 -42.00 24.79
CA GLY A 174 1.55 -43.22 25.27
C GLY A 174 0.68 -44.46 25.05
N ALA A 175 -0.63 -44.36 25.29
CA ALA A 175 -1.59 -45.43 25.00
C ALA A 175 -1.65 -45.76 23.50
N TRP A 176 -1.64 -44.75 22.63
CA TRP A 176 -1.59 -44.93 21.18
C TRP A 176 -0.28 -45.60 20.72
N ILE A 177 0.87 -45.16 21.24
CA ILE A 177 2.19 -45.73 20.95
C ILE A 177 2.26 -47.20 21.40
N ALA A 178 1.80 -47.50 22.62
CA ALA A 178 1.74 -48.86 23.14
C ALA A 178 0.82 -49.76 22.30
N TYR A 179 -0.35 -49.27 21.90
CA TYR A 179 -1.26 -49.99 21.00
C TYR A 179 -0.60 -50.30 19.64
N LYS A 180 0.07 -49.33 19.03
CA LYS A 180 0.79 -49.52 17.75
C LYS A 180 1.96 -50.50 17.87
N GLY A 181 2.78 -50.35 18.91
CA GLY A 181 4.00 -51.13 19.11
C GLY A 181 3.74 -52.56 19.59
N LEU A 182 2.87 -52.74 20.60
CA LEU A 182 2.65 -54.04 21.26
C LEU A 182 1.52 -54.85 20.61
N ILE A 183 0.39 -54.21 20.30
CA ILE A 183 -0.82 -54.90 19.80
C ILE A 183 -0.77 -55.02 18.28
N LYS A 184 -0.55 -53.92 17.55
CA LYS A 184 -0.39 -53.96 16.07
C LYS A 184 0.98 -54.41 15.59
N LYS A 185 1.95 -54.60 16.50
CA LYS A 185 3.35 -54.99 16.20
C LYS A 185 4.06 -54.08 15.17
N ASN A 186 3.59 -52.84 15.00
CA ASN A 186 4.20 -51.86 14.10
C ASN A 186 5.20 -51.00 14.88
N THR A 187 6.36 -51.58 15.17
CA THR A 187 7.43 -50.95 15.95
C THR A 187 7.95 -49.67 15.31
N THR A 188 8.05 -49.63 13.97
CA THR A 188 8.45 -48.42 13.23
C THR A 188 7.48 -47.26 13.45
N GLU A 189 6.17 -47.49 13.27
CA GLU A 189 5.16 -46.44 13.46
C GLU A 189 5.06 -45.99 14.93
N ALA A 190 5.22 -46.91 15.89
CA ALA A 190 5.28 -46.59 17.31
C ALA A 190 6.49 -45.72 17.66
N LEU A 191 7.68 -46.06 17.13
CA LEU A 191 8.91 -45.28 17.32
C LEU A 191 8.83 -43.92 16.64
N THR A 192 8.36 -43.85 15.39
CA THR A 192 8.14 -42.58 14.68
C THR A 192 7.14 -41.70 15.42
N GLY A 193 6.06 -42.28 15.97
CA GLY A 193 5.10 -41.55 16.80
C GLY A 193 5.73 -40.98 18.06
N MET A 194 6.48 -41.79 18.81
CA MET A 194 7.22 -41.34 20.01
C MET A 194 8.18 -40.18 19.70
N LEU A 195 9.00 -40.32 18.66
CA LEU A 195 9.93 -39.26 18.22
C LEU A 195 9.18 -37.99 17.79
N THR A 196 8.02 -38.13 17.16
CA THR A 196 7.18 -37.01 16.73
C THR A 196 6.61 -36.25 17.92
N SER A 197 6.06 -36.94 18.94
CA SER A 197 5.59 -36.31 20.18
C SER A 197 6.69 -35.56 20.92
N VAL A 198 7.90 -36.15 21.01
CA VAL A 198 9.07 -35.51 21.63
C VAL A 198 9.52 -34.28 20.83
N ALA A 199 9.58 -34.38 19.50
CA ALA A 199 9.91 -33.24 18.64
C ALA A 199 8.90 -32.09 18.77
N ILE A 200 7.60 -32.40 18.90
CA ILE A 200 6.53 -31.40 19.08
C ILE A 200 6.64 -30.70 20.44
N LEU A 201 7.02 -31.40 21.51
CA LEU A 201 7.32 -30.77 22.80
C LEU A 201 8.50 -29.79 22.70
N ILE A 202 9.60 -30.22 22.07
CA ILE A 202 10.81 -29.39 21.93
C ILE A 202 10.53 -28.16 21.05
N LEU A 203 9.88 -28.35 19.90
CA LEU A 203 9.51 -27.25 18.99
C LEU A 203 8.47 -26.31 19.60
N GLY A 204 7.56 -26.84 20.42
CA GLY A 204 6.60 -26.03 21.17
C GLY A 204 7.28 -25.11 22.16
N ILE A 205 8.20 -25.63 22.98
CA ILE A 205 9.04 -24.82 23.90
C ILE A 205 9.79 -23.75 23.11
N ALA A 206 10.50 -24.13 22.04
CA ALA A 206 11.29 -23.21 21.24
C ALA A 206 10.45 -22.09 20.62
N PHE A 207 9.25 -22.41 20.14
CA PHE A 207 8.32 -21.42 19.58
C PHE A 207 7.73 -20.51 20.66
N PHE A 208 7.20 -21.04 21.77
CA PHE A 208 6.59 -20.20 22.81
C PHE A 208 7.60 -19.28 23.51
N ALA A 209 8.85 -19.73 23.64
CA ALA A 209 9.94 -18.91 24.18
C ALA A 209 10.36 -17.73 23.28
N ASN A 210 10.02 -17.75 21.98
CA ASN A 210 10.52 -16.79 20.99
C ASN A 210 9.44 -16.39 19.95
N ALA A 211 8.16 -16.46 20.30
CA ALA A 211 7.08 -16.38 19.30
C ALA A 211 7.07 -15.03 18.57
N GLY A 212 7.33 -13.93 19.28
CA GLY A 212 7.46 -12.59 18.72
C GLY A 212 8.71 -12.47 17.85
N SER A 213 9.86 -12.99 18.28
CA SER A 213 11.08 -13.01 17.46
C SER A 213 10.91 -13.79 16.17
N VAL A 214 10.24 -14.95 16.20
CA VAL A 214 9.94 -15.75 14.99
C VAL A 214 8.97 -15.00 14.06
N MET A 215 7.99 -14.30 14.62
CA MET A 215 7.08 -13.45 13.84
C MET A 215 7.81 -12.29 13.14
N LYS A 216 8.62 -11.54 13.89
CA LYS A 216 9.45 -10.43 13.38
C LYS A 216 10.37 -10.90 12.25
N TYR A 217 11.14 -11.97 12.47
CA TYR A 217 12.03 -12.55 11.45
C TYR A 217 11.33 -12.98 10.15
N LEU A 218 10.18 -13.67 10.25
CA LEU A 218 9.40 -14.02 9.05
C LEU A 218 8.83 -12.79 8.34
N ASN A 219 8.55 -11.73 9.09
CA ASN A 219 8.08 -10.48 8.52
C ASN A 219 9.20 -9.67 7.86
N GLU A 220 10.37 -9.55 8.48
CA GLU A 220 11.59 -8.96 7.89
C GLU A 220 11.91 -9.60 6.54
N ILE A 221 11.91 -10.94 6.44
CA ILE A 221 12.12 -11.66 5.17
C ILE A 221 11.08 -11.27 4.12
N SER A 222 9.80 -11.27 4.49
CA SER A 222 8.71 -11.01 3.53
C SER A 222 8.63 -9.54 3.11
N SER A 223 8.86 -8.60 4.02
CA SER A 223 8.88 -7.17 3.73
C SER A 223 10.13 -6.81 2.93
N GLY A 224 11.31 -7.30 3.33
CA GLY A 224 12.58 -7.10 2.63
C GLY A 224 12.57 -7.66 1.20
N LEU A 225 12.14 -8.92 1.01
CA LEU A 225 12.01 -9.49 -0.35
C LEU A 225 10.97 -8.77 -1.20
N SER A 226 9.89 -8.26 -0.59
CA SER A 226 8.93 -7.42 -1.33
C SER A 226 9.59 -6.12 -1.79
N GLN A 227 10.36 -5.47 -0.91
CA GLN A 227 11.04 -4.20 -1.18
C GLN A 227 12.19 -4.35 -2.20
N GLU A 228 12.96 -5.43 -2.14
CA GLU A 228 13.99 -5.75 -3.13
C GLU A 228 13.39 -5.99 -4.52
N LEU A 229 12.30 -6.77 -4.62
CA LEU A 229 11.60 -7.03 -5.88
C LEU A 229 10.86 -5.78 -6.41
N MET A 230 10.48 -4.86 -5.53
CA MET A 230 10.02 -3.52 -5.92
C MET A 230 11.17 -2.65 -6.45
N GLY A 231 12.34 -2.69 -5.80
CA GLY A 231 13.58 -2.05 -6.25
C GLY A 231 13.97 -2.48 -7.66
N VAL A 232 14.00 -3.79 -7.95
CA VAL A 232 14.26 -4.32 -9.30
C VAL A 232 13.25 -3.79 -10.33
N GLY A 233 11.96 -3.71 -9.97
CA GLY A 233 10.92 -3.12 -10.84
C GLY A 233 11.02 -1.60 -11.04
N ILE A 234 11.83 -0.91 -10.22
CA ILE A 234 12.20 0.51 -10.36
C ILE A 234 13.49 0.62 -11.18
N GLU A 235 14.53 -0.17 -10.90
CA GLU A 235 15.79 -0.17 -11.65
C GLU A 235 15.59 -0.50 -13.15
N PHE A 236 14.73 -1.47 -13.48
CA PHE A 236 14.37 -1.75 -14.88
C PHE A 236 13.63 -0.61 -15.59
N GLN A 237 13.08 0.34 -14.83
CA GLN A 237 12.46 1.56 -15.37
C GLN A 237 13.47 2.70 -15.45
N GLU A 238 14.35 2.87 -14.46
CA GLU A 238 15.45 3.84 -14.51
C GLU A 238 16.51 3.48 -15.57
N ASP A 239 16.64 2.22 -15.98
CA ASP A 239 17.43 1.87 -17.17
C ASP A 239 16.85 2.44 -18.50
N LEU A 240 15.71 3.14 -18.45
CA LEU A 240 15.06 3.84 -19.57
C LEU A 240 15.11 5.38 -19.45
N ASP A 241 15.50 5.93 -18.29
CA ASP A 241 15.59 7.38 -17.99
C ASP A 241 16.99 7.67 -17.39
N GLU A 242 17.76 8.62 -17.93
CA GLU A 242 19.23 8.68 -17.70
C GLU A 242 19.73 8.82 -16.25
N ASP A 243 18.89 9.23 -15.29
CA ASP A 243 19.25 9.41 -13.86
C ASP A 243 18.97 8.15 -13.02
N LYS A 244 20.00 7.33 -12.79
CA LYS A 244 19.93 6.19 -11.86
C LYS A 244 20.04 6.62 -10.40
N MET A 245 19.04 6.30 -9.58
CA MET A 245 19.11 6.42 -8.12
C MET A 245 18.71 5.11 -7.43
N ASN A 246 19.71 4.35 -6.98
CA ASN A 246 19.46 3.15 -6.20
C ASN A 246 18.94 3.52 -4.79
N TYR A 247 17.67 3.25 -4.53
CA TYR A 247 17.00 3.62 -3.29
C TYR A 247 17.02 2.48 -2.24
N PRO A 248 17.24 2.79 -0.95
CA PRO A 248 17.10 1.80 0.13
C PRO A 248 15.69 1.21 0.19
N ALA A 249 15.59 -0.11 0.43
CA ALA A 249 14.34 -0.87 0.56
C ALA A 249 13.27 -0.19 1.46
N GLU A 250 13.70 0.47 2.53
CA GLU A 250 12.86 1.21 3.48
C GLU A 250 12.10 2.41 2.89
N VAL A 251 12.48 2.96 1.73
CA VAL A 251 11.72 4.03 1.05
C VAL A 251 10.86 3.53 -0.10
N SER A 252 10.90 2.24 -0.45
CA SER A 252 10.18 1.69 -1.61
C SER A 252 8.66 1.84 -1.54
N SER A 253 8.06 1.88 -0.34
CA SER A 253 6.63 2.20 -0.15
C SER A 253 6.28 3.61 -0.63
N LEU A 254 7.16 4.58 -0.33
CA LEU A 254 7.01 5.98 -0.74
C LEU A 254 7.31 6.18 -2.22
N VAL A 255 8.25 5.42 -2.80
CA VAL A 255 8.46 5.40 -4.26
C VAL A 255 7.21 4.90 -5.00
N ILE A 256 6.56 3.85 -4.49
CA ILE A 256 5.26 3.39 -5.03
C ILE A 256 4.17 4.45 -4.84
N SER A 257 4.16 5.12 -3.69
CA SER A 257 3.20 6.21 -3.42
C SER A 257 3.37 7.34 -4.43
N ASP A 258 4.62 7.74 -4.72
CA ASP A 258 4.97 8.75 -5.73
C ASP A 258 4.61 8.29 -7.16
N LYS A 259 4.81 7.02 -7.51
CA LYS A 259 4.38 6.46 -8.80
C LYS A 259 2.86 6.50 -8.98
N LEU A 260 2.10 6.07 -7.96
CA LEU A 260 0.65 6.13 -7.95
C LEU A 260 0.13 7.57 -7.94
N TYR A 261 0.75 8.45 -7.15
CA TYR A 261 0.48 9.88 -7.13
C TYR A 261 0.71 10.53 -8.50
N ASN A 262 1.81 10.18 -9.19
CA ASN A 262 2.08 10.73 -10.52
C ASN A 262 0.96 10.36 -11.49
N MET A 263 0.58 9.08 -11.49
CA MET A 263 -0.43 8.50 -12.37
C MET A 263 -1.87 8.94 -12.05
N MET A 264 -2.23 9.09 -10.77
CA MET A 264 -3.62 9.31 -10.33
C MET A 264 -3.92 10.74 -9.87
N VAL A 265 -2.91 11.58 -9.63
CA VAL A 265 -3.11 12.94 -9.12
C VAL A 265 -2.37 13.95 -9.99
N TYR A 266 -1.07 13.80 -10.17
CA TYR A 266 -0.24 14.82 -10.84
C TYR A 266 -0.52 14.92 -12.34
N GLU A 267 -0.36 13.85 -13.11
CA GLU A 267 -0.62 13.88 -14.56
C GLU A 267 -2.07 14.28 -14.89
N PRO A 268 -3.11 13.72 -14.23
CA PRO A 268 -4.48 14.18 -14.44
C PRO A 268 -4.67 15.67 -14.10
N TYR A 269 -4.04 16.18 -13.03
CA TYR A 269 -4.08 17.61 -12.71
C TYR A 269 -3.44 18.46 -13.82
N ILE A 270 -2.27 18.07 -14.31
CA ILE A 270 -1.57 18.79 -15.38
C ILE A 270 -2.42 18.82 -16.66
N MET A 271 -3.05 17.69 -17.02
CA MET A 271 -3.96 17.63 -18.16
C MET A 271 -5.21 18.50 -17.98
N LEU A 272 -5.82 18.51 -16.79
CA LEU A 272 -7.00 19.34 -16.51
C LEU A 272 -6.67 20.84 -16.44
N GLN A 273 -5.52 21.20 -15.86
CA GLN A 273 -5.15 22.59 -15.60
C GLN A 273 -4.45 23.26 -16.80
N TYR A 274 -3.70 22.49 -17.61
CA TYR A 274 -2.87 23.00 -18.72
C TYR A 274 -3.12 22.33 -20.07
N ALA A 275 -3.88 21.23 -20.15
CA ALA A 275 -4.06 20.41 -21.37
C ALA A 275 -2.74 19.92 -22.00
N LYS A 276 -1.76 19.63 -21.14
CA LYS A 276 -0.41 19.14 -21.47
C LYS A 276 -0.11 17.88 -20.65
N THR A 277 1.03 17.23 -20.89
CA THR A 277 1.59 16.22 -19.98
C THR A 277 2.79 16.80 -19.21
N SER A 278 3.28 16.10 -18.18
CA SER A 278 4.46 16.58 -17.45
C SER A 278 5.76 16.63 -18.27
N ASN A 279 5.81 15.95 -19.42
CA ASN A 279 6.98 15.90 -20.32
C ASN A 279 6.96 17.01 -21.40
N ASP A 280 5.91 17.82 -21.48
CA ASP A 280 5.79 18.90 -22.47
C ASP A 280 6.83 20.00 -22.22
N SER A 281 7.67 20.27 -23.23
CA SER A 281 8.77 21.25 -23.15
C SER A 281 8.35 22.68 -22.80
N GLU A 282 7.09 23.07 -23.03
CA GLU A 282 6.56 24.39 -22.68
C GLU A 282 6.06 24.47 -21.22
N LEU A 283 6.02 23.34 -20.50
CA LEU A 283 5.53 23.22 -19.14
C LEU A 283 6.68 23.05 -18.14
N THR A 284 7.34 24.16 -17.80
CA THR A 284 8.43 24.12 -16.82
C THR A 284 7.94 23.87 -15.39
N ARG A 285 8.73 23.16 -14.57
CA ARG A 285 8.43 22.92 -13.14
C ARG A 285 8.09 24.21 -12.39
N GLY A 286 8.87 25.28 -12.59
CA GLY A 286 8.62 26.58 -11.96
C GLY A 286 7.28 27.24 -12.36
N ARG A 287 6.74 26.94 -13.54
CA ARG A 287 5.40 27.39 -13.98
C ARG A 287 4.30 26.68 -13.20
N ILE A 288 4.43 25.36 -13.01
CA ILE A 288 3.48 24.55 -12.22
C ILE A 288 3.53 24.95 -10.73
N GLU A 289 4.74 25.08 -10.18
CA GLU A 289 4.92 25.37 -8.75
C GLU A 289 4.39 26.76 -8.35
N LYS A 290 4.33 27.74 -9.26
CA LYS A 290 3.68 29.04 -9.03
C LYS A 290 2.20 28.95 -8.67
N ILE A 291 1.48 27.91 -9.11
CA ILE A 291 0.09 27.66 -8.69
C ILE A 291 0.07 26.71 -7.49
N LEU A 292 0.72 25.55 -7.60
CA LEU A 292 0.63 24.50 -6.57
C LEU A 292 1.23 24.90 -5.22
N ALA A 293 2.25 25.77 -5.16
CA ALA A 293 2.88 26.16 -3.90
C ALA A 293 1.97 26.97 -2.95
N PHE A 294 0.92 27.59 -3.49
CA PHE A 294 -0.02 28.42 -2.73
C PHE A 294 -1.39 27.74 -2.62
N LYS A 295 -2.14 28.09 -1.57
CA LYS A 295 -3.50 27.58 -1.36
C LYS A 295 -4.53 28.29 -2.26
N PRO A 296 -5.67 27.65 -2.59
CA PRO A 296 -6.80 28.29 -3.27
C PRO A 296 -7.23 29.60 -2.57
N GLY A 297 -7.62 30.59 -3.37
CA GLY A 297 -8.06 31.91 -2.89
C GLY A 297 -6.96 32.81 -2.30
N SER A 298 -5.68 32.48 -2.49
CA SER A 298 -4.58 33.39 -2.13
C SER A 298 -4.18 34.28 -3.32
N THR A 299 -3.88 35.55 -3.05
CA THR A 299 -3.59 36.54 -4.11
C THR A 299 -2.39 36.17 -4.98
N ALA A 300 -1.36 35.52 -4.41
CA ALA A 300 -0.21 35.04 -5.19
C ALA A 300 -0.60 33.96 -6.22
N ARG A 301 -1.59 33.11 -5.89
CA ARG A 301 -2.14 32.09 -6.78
C ARG A 301 -3.03 32.72 -7.85
N GLU A 302 -3.86 33.68 -7.49
CA GLU A 302 -4.70 34.43 -8.44
C GLU A 302 -3.86 35.15 -9.50
N GLN A 303 -2.77 35.81 -9.09
CA GLN A 303 -1.81 36.43 -10.01
C GLN A 303 -1.13 35.41 -10.94
N ALA A 304 -0.79 34.21 -10.44
CA ALA A 304 -0.24 33.14 -11.26
C ALA A 304 -1.26 32.61 -12.30
N VAL A 305 -2.54 32.52 -11.92
CA VAL A 305 -3.65 32.11 -12.80
C VAL A 305 -3.94 33.18 -13.86
N GLU A 306 -3.90 34.46 -13.50
CA GLU A 306 -4.01 35.57 -14.45
C GLU A 306 -2.87 35.57 -15.47
N TYR A 307 -1.63 35.34 -15.03
CA TYR A 307 -0.47 35.18 -15.92
C TYR A 307 -0.66 33.98 -16.89
N GLU A 308 -1.16 32.84 -16.40
CA GLU A 308 -1.48 31.69 -17.24
C GLU A 308 -2.56 32.02 -18.29
N ALA A 309 -3.59 32.78 -17.92
CA ALA A 309 -4.65 33.17 -18.84
C ALA A 309 -4.17 34.21 -19.87
N LYS A 310 -3.45 35.25 -19.46
CA LYS A 310 -3.08 36.38 -20.32
C LYS A 310 -1.82 36.11 -21.13
N GLU A 311 -0.70 35.83 -20.46
CA GLU A 311 0.62 35.75 -21.09
C GLU A 311 0.86 34.38 -21.73
N MET A 312 0.51 33.29 -21.03
CA MET A 312 0.67 31.92 -21.57
C MET A 312 -0.51 31.48 -22.45
N ASN A 313 -1.55 32.33 -22.58
CA ASN A 313 -2.79 32.06 -23.32
C ASN A 313 -3.40 30.67 -23.07
N ASN A 314 -3.30 30.14 -21.85
CA ASN A 314 -3.78 28.81 -21.52
C ASN A 314 -5.33 28.76 -21.61
N PRO A 315 -5.92 27.96 -22.52
CA PRO A 315 -7.37 27.92 -22.70
C PRO A 315 -8.07 27.16 -21.56
N MET A 316 -7.37 26.28 -20.84
CA MET A 316 -7.97 25.50 -19.74
C MET A 316 -8.39 26.38 -18.58
N VAL A 317 -7.59 27.39 -18.23
CA VAL A 317 -7.94 28.37 -17.19
C VAL A 317 -8.93 29.44 -17.66
N LYS A 318 -9.38 29.40 -18.92
CA LYS A 318 -10.40 30.30 -19.48
C LYS A 318 -11.75 29.59 -19.59
N LYS A 319 -12.79 30.38 -19.89
CA LYS A 319 -14.17 29.92 -20.13
C LYS A 319 -14.24 28.75 -21.13
N ASP A 320 -13.40 28.79 -22.16
CA ASP A 320 -13.34 27.79 -23.24
C ASP A 320 -12.96 26.38 -22.75
N GLY A 321 -12.11 26.29 -21.73
CA GLY A 321 -11.63 25.04 -21.15
C GLY A 321 -12.61 24.35 -20.19
N VAL A 322 -13.54 25.09 -19.59
CA VAL A 322 -14.38 24.59 -18.48
C VAL A 322 -15.20 23.36 -18.87
N PHE A 323 -15.75 23.31 -20.09
CA PHE A 323 -16.51 22.16 -20.58
C PHE A 323 -15.61 20.98 -21.00
N GLN A 324 -14.39 21.27 -21.46
CA GLN A 324 -13.40 20.25 -21.82
C GLN A 324 -12.91 19.52 -20.56
N ARG A 325 -12.62 20.28 -19.48
CA ARG A 325 -12.34 19.75 -18.13
C ARG A 325 -13.44 18.82 -17.63
N LEU A 326 -14.71 19.20 -17.75
CA LEU A 326 -15.84 18.35 -17.31
C LEU A 326 -15.85 17.00 -18.05
N THR A 327 -15.60 17.02 -19.35
CA THR A 327 -15.55 15.82 -20.19
C THR A 327 -14.42 14.88 -19.78
N LEU A 328 -13.23 15.44 -19.54
CA LEU A 328 -12.07 14.69 -19.04
C LEU A 328 -12.30 14.15 -17.63
N LEU A 329 -12.90 14.95 -16.73
CA LEU A 329 -13.22 14.53 -15.36
C LEU A 329 -14.15 13.32 -15.31
N ILE A 330 -15.16 13.22 -16.17
CA ILE A 330 -16.05 12.05 -16.23
C ILE A 330 -15.25 10.77 -16.61
N LEU A 331 -14.34 10.87 -17.58
CA LEU A 331 -13.46 9.76 -17.97
C LEU A 331 -12.46 9.39 -16.86
N LEU A 332 -11.89 10.39 -16.19
CA LEU A 332 -11.00 10.23 -15.05
C LEU A 332 -11.71 9.53 -13.90
N CYS A 333 -12.93 9.95 -13.54
CA CYS A 333 -13.74 9.31 -12.51
C CYS A 333 -13.94 7.81 -12.78
N VAL A 334 -14.36 7.44 -13.99
CA VAL A 334 -14.58 6.02 -14.33
C VAL A 334 -13.28 5.22 -14.27
N SER A 335 -12.21 5.72 -14.90
CA SER A 335 -10.92 5.00 -14.98
C SER A 335 -10.23 4.88 -13.61
N HIS A 336 -10.16 5.96 -12.84
CA HIS A 336 -9.49 5.99 -11.54
C HIS A 336 -10.31 5.32 -10.44
N PHE A 337 -11.64 5.22 -10.59
CA PHE A 337 -12.44 4.37 -9.71
C PHE A 337 -12.14 2.88 -9.96
N ILE A 338 -12.05 2.44 -11.22
CA ILE A 338 -11.70 1.04 -11.55
C ILE A 338 -10.27 0.70 -11.10
N LEU A 339 -9.28 1.52 -11.46
CA LEU A 339 -7.88 1.33 -11.07
C LEU A 339 -7.70 1.43 -9.55
N GLY A 340 -8.30 2.46 -8.94
CA GLY A 340 -8.20 2.69 -7.50
C GLY A 340 -8.83 1.56 -6.67
N LEU A 341 -9.99 1.05 -7.09
CA LEU A 341 -10.69 -0.03 -6.39
C LEU A 341 -9.87 -1.32 -6.40
N LEU A 342 -9.20 -1.58 -7.52
CA LEU A 342 -8.28 -2.70 -7.67
C LEU A 342 -7.08 -2.57 -6.75
N PHE A 343 -6.39 -1.43 -6.77
CA PHE A 343 -5.23 -1.20 -5.88
C PHE A 343 -5.64 -1.28 -4.41
N PHE A 344 -6.80 -0.71 -4.06
CA PHE A 344 -7.39 -0.80 -2.73
C PHE A 344 -7.68 -2.25 -2.30
N ILE A 345 -8.22 -3.09 -3.19
CA ILE A 345 -8.46 -4.52 -2.91
C ILE A 345 -7.13 -5.26 -2.71
N ILE A 346 -6.11 -5.00 -3.53
CA ILE A 346 -4.80 -5.67 -3.41
C ILE A 346 -4.10 -5.27 -2.11
N ALA A 347 -4.01 -3.97 -1.82
CA ALA A 347 -3.43 -3.43 -0.59
C ALA A 347 -4.19 -3.91 0.66
N GLY A 348 -5.53 -3.86 0.62
CA GLY A 348 -6.39 -4.39 1.69
C GLY A 348 -6.17 -5.87 1.93
N ALA A 349 -6.00 -6.68 0.87
CA ALA A 349 -5.67 -8.10 1.00
C ALA A 349 -4.31 -8.31 1.68
N MET A 350 -3.27 -7.54 1.34
CA MET A 350 -1.96 -7.60 2.02
C MET A 350 -2.10 -7.33 3.52
N ILE A 351 -2.81 -6.26 3.90
CA ILE A 351 -3.07 -5.90 5.31
C ILE A 351 -3.84 -7.02 6.02
N VAL A 352 -4.88 -7.58 5.40
CA VAL A 352 -5.63 -8.74 5.95
C VAL A 352 -4.71 -9.93 6.20
N TYR A 353 -3.77 -10.25 5.30
CA TYR A 353 -2.81 -11.33 5.52
C TYR A 353 -1.83 -11.06 6.67
N GLN A 354 -1.43 -9.81 6.91
CA GLN A 354 -0.68 -9.44 8.12
C GLN A 354 -1.49 -9.74 9.39
N PHE A 355 -2.76 -9.33 9.45
CA PHE A 355 -3.63 -9.61 10.60
C PHE A 355 -3.90 -11.11 10.78
N LEU A 356 -4.05 -11.88 9.70
CA LEU A 356 -4.19 -13.34 9.76
C LEU A 356 -2.93 -14.04 10.28
N PHE A 357 -1.74 -13.52 9.96
CA PHE A 357 -0.46 -13.99 10.49
C PHE A 357 -0.36 -13.78 12.02
N VAL A 358 -0.70 -12.59 12.49
CA VAL A 358 -0.78 -12.24 13.92
C VAL A 358 -1.82 -13.11 14.64
N LEU A 359 -3.00 -13.30 14.03
CA LEU A 359 -4.10 -14.08 14.61
C LEU A 359 -3.76 -15.58 14.72
N ILE A 360 -3.17 -16.20 13.68
CA ILE A 360 -2.87 -17.64 13.71
C ILE A 360 -1.75 -17.98 14.70
N ALA A 361 -0.85 -17.04 15.00
CA ALA A 361 0.18 -17.22 16.02
C ALA A 361 -0.44 -17.48 17.41
N LEU A 362 -1.54 -16.81 17.76
CA LEU A 362 -2.28 -17.02 19.02
C LEU A 362 -2.86 -18.45 19.15
N PHE A 363 -3.05 -19.16 18.03
CA PHE A 363 -3.51 -20.57 18.03
C PHE A 363 -2.39 -21.59 18.24
N ALA A 364 -1.11 -21.18 18.29
CA ALA A 364 0.01 -22.10 18.46
C ALA A 364 -0.12 -23.01 19.71
N PRO A 365 -0.48 -22.52 20.91
CA PRO A 365 -0.61 -23.36 22.10
C PRO A 365 -1.57 -24.55 21.90
N PHE A 366 -2.72 -24.32 21.26
CA PHE A 366 -3.68 -25.37 20.93
C PHE A 366 -3.14 -26.34 19.88
N ALA A 367 -2.50 -25.83 18.83
CA ALA A 367 -1.98 -26.65 17.74
C ALA A 367 -0.89 -27.63 18.22
N PHE A 368 0.05 -27.16 19.04
CA PHE A 368 1.08 -28.00 19.64
C PHE A 368 0.51 -28.99 20.67
N LEU A 369 -0.45 -28.58 21.52
CA LEU A 369 -1.05 -29.45 22.54
C LEU A 369 -1.77 -30.65 21.90
N ILE A 370 -2.61 -30.41 20.88
CA ILE A 370 -3.34 -31.46 20.17
C ILE A 370 -2.37 -32.39 19.44
N ALA A 371 -1.32 -31.82 18.83
CA ALA A 371 -0.33 -32.57 18.06
C ALA A 371 0.58 -33.47 18.92
N LEU A 372 0.59 -33.34 20.25
CA LEU A 372 1.28 -34.27 21.16
C LEU A 372 0.85 -35.73 20.96
N ASN A 373 -0.40 -35.97 20.59
CA ASN A 373 -0.86 -37.29 20.15
C ASN A 373 -0.34 -37.56 18.72
N PRO A 374 0.49 -38.61 18.49
CA PRO A 374 1.07 -38.90 17.18
C PRO A 374 0.06 -38.94 16.03
N SER A 375 -1.15 -39.44 16.26
CA SER A 375 -2.20 -39.51 15.23
C SER A 375 -2.71 -38.15 14.77
N TRP A 376 -2.44 -37.09 15.54
CA TRP A 376 -2.87 -35.72 15.28
C TRP A 376 -1.67 -34.77 15.08
N SER A 377 -0.46 -35.30 14.95
CA SER A 377 0.77 -34.54 14.66
C SER A 377 0.66 -33.61 13.44
N SER A 378 -0.19 -33.97 12.46
CA SER A 378 -0.52 -33.14 11.30
C SER A 378 -1.15 -31.79 11.65
N VAL A 379 -1.72 -31.61 12.85
CA VAL A 379 -2.33 -30.35 13.31
C VAL A 379 -1.26 -29.27 13.46
N ALA A 380 -0.15 -29.53 14.17
CA ALA A 380 0.95 -28.58 14.31
C ALA A 380 1.61 -28.27 12.96
N VAL A 381 1.79 -29.29 12.11
CA VAL A 381 2.34 -29.10 10.75
C VAL A 381 1.40 -28.24 9.88
N SER A 382 0.08 -28.40 10.00
CA SER A 382 -0.91 -27.64 9.24
C SER A 382 -1.04 -26.20 9.76
N TRP A 383 -0.94 -26.01 11.08
CA TRP A 383 -0.83 -24.71 11.70
C TRP A 383 0.43 -23.96 11.21
N PHE A 384 1.59 -24.60 11.24
CA PHE A 384 2.85 -24.00 10.82
C PHE A 384 2.83 -23.61 9.33
N LYS A 385 2.24 -24.45 8.47
CA LYS A 385 2.01 -24.12 7.05
C LYS A 385 1.09 -22.91 6.84
N LYS A 386 0.07 -22.72 7.68
CA LYS A 386 -0.78 -21.52 7.62
C LYS A 386 -0.04 -20.28 8.12
N PHE A 387 0.69 -20.42 9.23
CA PHE A 387 1.53 -19.36 9.81
C PHE A 387 2.54 -18.84 8.79
N VAL A 388 3.43 -19.69 8.26
CA VAL A 388 4.36 -19.27 7.19
C VAL A 388 3.61 -18.89 5.90
N GLY A 389 2.52 -19.58 5.58
CA GLY A 389 1.74 -19.39 4.36
C GLY A 389 1.10 -18.00 4.24
N TYR A 390 0.58 -17.40 5.31
CA TYR A 390 0.02 -16.05 5.25
C TYR A 390 1.08 -15.01 4.89
N GLN A 391 2.29 -15.14 5.45
CA GLN A 391 3.38 -14.21 5.16
C GLN A 391 3.97 -14.42 3.75
N LEU A 392 3.99 -15.66 3.25
CA LEU A 392 4.30 -15.93 1.84
C LEU A 392 3.22 -15.40 0.88
N ILE A 393 1.94 -15.41 1.27
CA ILE A 393 0.88 -14.81 0.45
C ILE A 393 0.99 -13.28 0.45
N LYS A 394 1.30 -12.62 1.59
CA LYS A 394 1.64 -11.18 1.64
C LYS A 394 2.74 -10.84 0.61
N LEU A 395 3.86 -11.57 0.65
CA LEU A 395 4.97 -11.43 -0.29
C LEU A 395 4.51 -11.59 -1.76
N ILE A 396 3.82 -12.69 -2.09
CA ILE A 396 3.36 -12.95 -3.46
C ILE A 396 2.43 -11.84 -3.99
N ILE A 397 1.55 -11.30 -3.13
CA ILE A 397 0.66 -10.19 -3.50
C ILE A 397 1.46 -8.91 -3.72
N GLY A 398 2.44 -8.60 -2.85
CA GLY A 398 3.30 -7.41 -3.00
C GLY A 398 4.12 -7.44 -4.30
N VAL A 399 4.72 -8.59 -4.62
CA VAL A 399 5.46 -8.81 -5.88
C VAL A 399 4.55 -8.67 -7.10
N PHE A 400 3.36 -9.26 -7.06
CA PHE A 400 2.36 -9.13 -8.12
C PHE A 400 1.92 -7.68 -8.34
N PHE A 401 1.71 -6.94 -7.26
CA PHE A 401 1.38 -5.52 -7.32
C PHE A 401 2.50 -4.69 -7.93
N SER A 402 3.75 -4.93 -7.54
CA SER A 402 4.93 -4.30 -8.14
C SER A 402 5.00 -4.53 -9.64
N MET A 403 4.87 -5.78 -10.09
CA MET A 403 4.87 -6.13 -11.51
C MET A 403 3.74 -5.42 -12.27
N LEU A 404 2.55 -5.33 -11.67
CA LEU A 404 1.40 -4.65 -12.26
C LEU A 404 1.69 -3.14 -12.44
N LEU A 405 2.26 -2.47 -11.44
CA LEU A 405 2.67 -1.07 -11.56
C LEU A 405 3.75 -0.87 -12.62
N THR A 406 4.79 -1.70 -12.62
CA THR A 406 5.87 -1.66 -13.63
C THR A 406 5.30 -1.80 -15.05
N ILE A 407 4.45 -2.81 -15.31
CA ILE A 407 3.80 -3.01 -16.62
C ILE A 407 2.90 -1.83 -16.99
N SER A 408 2.17 -1.25 -16.01
CA SER A 408 1.35 -0.06 -16.23
C SER A 408 2.19 1.15 -16.67
N GLN A 409 3.40 1.31 -16.13
CA GLN A 409 4.31 2.40 -16.49
C GLN A 409 4.95 2.19 -17.87
N PHE A 410 5.40 0.96 -18.18
CA PHE A 410 5.85 0.59 -19.52
C PHE A 410 4.80 0.93 -20.59
N LEU A 411 3.52 0.67 -20.31
CA LEU A 411 2.45 0.99 -21.24
C LEU A 411 2.28 2.51 -21.43
N TYR A 412 2.36 3.32 -20.36
CA TYR A 412 2.32 4.78 -20.48
C TYR A 412 3.46 5.32 -21.35
N GLN A 413 4.68 4.76 -21.23
CA GLN A 413 5.83 5.11 -22.07
C GLN A 413 5.66 4.65 -23.53
N MET A 414 5.09 3.45 -23.77
CA MET A 414 4.84 2.92 -25.12
C MET A 414 3.61 3.53 -25.81
N SER A 415 2.74 4.19 -25.08
CA SER A 415 1.54 4.86 -25.60
C SER A 415 1.39 6.24 -24.95
N PRO A 416 2.29 7.20 -25.22
CA PRO A 416 2.23 8.52 -24.60
C PRO A 416 0.94 9.24 -24.99
N PRO A 417 0.24 9.91 -24.05
CA PRO A 417 -0.99 10.66 -24.35
C PRO A 417 -0.86 11.67 -25.49
N GLU A 418 0.35 12.21 -25.70
CA GLU A 418 0.71 13.17 -26.75
C GLU A 418 0.70 12.55 -28.16
N GLN A 419 1.02 11.26 -28.28
CA GLN A 419 1.16 10.58 -29.58
C GLN A 419 -0.12 9.84 -29.99
N VAL A 420 -0.80 9.20 -29.04
CA VAL A 420 -1.96 8.32 -29.30
C VAL A 420 -3.27 8.83 -28.69
N GLY A 421 -3.23 9.93 -27.95
CA GLY A 421 -4.39 10.50 -27.27
C GLY A 421 -4.65 9.88 -25.90
N TYR A 422 -5.04 10.72 -24.94
CA TYR A 422 -5.21 10.32 -23.54
C TYR A 422 -6.29 9.24 -23.33
N ILE A 423 -7.39 9.29 -24.10
CA ILE A 423 -8.47 8.29 -24.04
C ILE A 423 -7.93 6.89 -24.37
N TRP A 424 -7.07 6.78 -25.39
CA TRP A 424 -6.46 5.51 -25.79
C TRP A 424 -5.49 5.00 -24.73
N THR A 425 -4.69 5.90 -24.16
CA THR A 425 -3.74 5.58 -23.07
C THR A 425 -4.47 4.97 -21.86
N ILE A 426 -5.53 5.64 -21.38
CA ILE A 426 -6.39 5.11 -20.30
C ILE A 426 -7.03 3.77 -20.68
N ALA A 427 -7.58 3.66 -21.90
CA ALA A 427 -8.27 2.44 -22.34
C ALA A 427 -7.31 1.23 -22.36
N MET A 428 -6.11 1.42 -22.92
CA MET A 428 -5.06 0.40 -22.91
C MET A 428 -4.64 0.05 -21.48
N GLN A 429 -4.50 1.04 -20.59
CA GLN A 429 -4.15 0.80 -19.19
C GLN A 429 -5.20 -0.05 -18.48
N LEU A 430 -6.48 0.29 -18.63
CA LEU A 430 -7.60 -0.48 -18.09
C LEU A 430 -7.60 -1.91 -18.65
N ILE A 431 -7.41 -2.10 -19.96
CA ILE A 431 -7.35 -3.43 -20.59
C ILE A 431 -6.21 -4.26 -20.00
N LEU A 432 -5.00 -3.69 -19.88
CA LEU A 432 -3.83 -4.42 -19.40
C LEU A 432 -4.00 -4.81 -17.92
N VAL A 433 -4.45 -3.87 -17.11
CA VAL A 433 -4.67 -4.06 -15.67
C VAL A 433 -5.81 -5.07 -15.39
N ILE A 434 -6.92 -5.00 -16.14
CA ILE A 434 -8.00 -6.02 -16.09
C ILE A 434 -7.49 -7.37 -16.57
N GLY A 435 -6.69 -7.43 -17.63
CA GLY A 435 -6.08 -8.66 -18.17
C GLY A 435 -5.18 -9.35 -17.14
N VAL A 436 -4.36 -8.58 -16.42
CA VAL A 436 -3.51 -9.07 -15.33
C VAL A 436 -4.33 -9.64 -14.17
N ILE A 437 -5.46 -9.02 -13.77
CA ILE A 437 -6.39 -9.61 -12.79
C ILE A 437 -7.02 -10.91 -13.34
N TRP A 438 -7.47 -10.90 -14.59
CA TRP A 438 -8.14 -12.06 -15.18
C TRP A 438 -7.21 -13.28 -15.20
N LYS A 439 -5.93 -13.05 -15.50
CA LYS A 439 -4.87 -14.07 -15.49
C LYS A 439 -4.15 -14.25 -14.15
N ARG A 440 -4.60 -13.60 -13.07
CA ARG A 440 -3.97 -13.67 -11.73
C ARG A 440 -3.77 -15.10 -11.23
N GLU A 441 -4.67 -16.04 -11.54
CA GLU A 441 -4.58 -17.41 -11.03
C GLU A 441 -3.48 -18.21 -11.72
N GLU A 442 -3.30 -18.00 -13.03
CA GLU A 442 -2.18 -18.54 -13.80
C GLU A 442 -0.85 -17.92 -13.32
N LEU A 443 -0.80 -16.60 -13.15
CA LEU A 443 0.39 -15.89 -12.64
C LEU A 443 0.75 -16.31 -11.20
N PHE A 444 -0.23 -16.41 -10.30
CA PHE A 444 -0.04 -16.94 -8.95
C PHE A 444 0.35 -18.42 -8.96
N SER A 445 -0.05 -19.22 -9.96
CA SER A 445 0.33 -20.63 -10.04
C SER A 445 1.84 -20.82 -10.26
N ILE A 446 2.47 -19.91 -11.01
CA ILE A 446 3.92 -19.92 -11.28
C ILE A 446 4.69 -19.61 -9.97
N MET A 447 4.30 -18.56 -9.25
CA MET A 447 4.88 -18.24 -7.93
C MET A 447 4.56 -19.31 -6.87
N LYS A 448 3.45 -20.04 -7.03
CA LYS A 448 3.12 -21.21 -6.22
C LYS A 448 3.83 -22.50 -6.68
N ALA A 449 4.50 -22.57 -7.82
CA ALA A 449 5.11 -23.82 -8.31
C ALA A 449 6.16 -24.43 -7.35
N PRO A 450 6.98 -23.65 -6.61
CA PRO A 450 7.82 -24.17 -5.52
C PRO A 450 7.00 -24.71 -4.33
N MET A 451 5.81 -24.14 -4.09
CA MET A 451 4.90 -24.48 -2.99
C MET A 451 3.91 -25.61 -3.32
N GLY A 452 3.52 -25.80 -4.58
CA GLY A 452 2.58 -26.85 -5.02
C GLY A 452 3.16 -28.25 -4.83
N LYS A 453 4.48 -28.40 -4.96
CA LYS A 453 5.19 -29.62 -4.58
C LYS A 453 5.07 -29.95 -3.09
N ILE A 454 4.79 -28.97 -2.22
CA ILE A 454 4.47 -29.23 -0.83
C ILE A 454 3.07 -29.87 -0.75
N ASP A 455 2.04 -29.27 -1.34
CA ASP A 455 0.66 -29.80 -1.28
C ASP A 455 0.52 -31.24 -1.85
N ASP A 456 1.10 -31.53 -3.01
CA ASP A 456 1.01 -32.86 -3.61
C ASP A 456 1.90 -33.91 -2.90
N SER A 457 3.02 -33.50 -2.28
CA SER A 457 3.84 -34.39 -1.44
C SER A 457 3.16 -34.85 -0.14
N LEU A 458 2.05 -34.21 0.24
CA LEU A 458 1.32 -34.44 1.50
C LEU A 458 0.03 -35.24 1.33
N LYS A 459 -0.48 -35.40 0.10
CA LYS A 459 -1.62 -36.28 -0.21
C LYS A 459 -1.18 -37.73 -0.38
N GLY A 460 0.12 -37.98 -0.56
CA GLY A 460 0.74 -39.31 -0.50
C GLY A 460 1.23 -39.64 0.91
N GLN A 461 1.12 -40.92 1.31
CA GLN A 461 1.64 -41.42 2.59
C GLN A 461 3.12 -41.08 2.77
N PHE A 462 3.51 -40.64 3.97
CA PHE A 462 4.90 -40.36 4.34
C PHE A 462 5.80 -41.61 4.17
N ASN A 463 6.41 -41.77 2.99
CA ASN A 463 7.43 -42.78 2.77
C ASN A 463 8.80 -42.22 3.18
N ILE A 464 9.20 -42.55 4.40
CA ILE A 464 10.42 -42.07 5.09
C ILE A 464 11.72 -42.46 4.34
N GLN A 465 11.63 -43.28 3.29
CA GLN A 465 12.76 -43.62 2.43
C GLN A 465 13.32 -42.42 1.64
N ILE A 466 12.53 -41.39 1.30
CA ILE A 466 12.98 -40.31 0.42
C ILE A 466 14.06 -39.40 1.07
N PRO A 467 13.89 -38.88 2.30
CA PRO A 467 14.94 -38.10 2.96
C PRO A 467 16.20 -38.92 3.22
N ILE A 468 16.04 -40.20 3.60
CA ILE A 468 17.17 -41.09 3.88
C ILE A 468 17.97 -41.34 2.61
N GLN A 469 17.34 -41.69 1.48
CA GLN A 469 18.04 -41.92 0.21
C GLN A 469 18.77 -40.67 -0.32
N GLN A 470 18.23 -39.46 -0.09
CA GLN A 470 18.92 -38.23 -0.45
C GLN A 470 20.17 -38.03 0.43
N MET A 471 20.07 -38.24 1.74
CA MET A 471 21.22 -38.24 2.66
C MET A 471 22.25 -39.32 2.30
N THR A 472 21.83 -40.53 1.90
CA THR A 472 22.78 -41.56 1.43
C THR A 472 23.47 -41.16 0.14
N LYS A 473 22.77 -40.53 -0.82
CA LYS A 473 23.38 -40.04 -2.06
C LYS A 473 24.37 -38.89 -1.81
N TYR A 474 24.07 -37.96 -0.91
CA TYR A 474 24.99 -36.89 -0.52
C TYR A 474 26.23 -37.42 0.21
N THR A 475 26.06 -38.35 1.16
CA THR A 475 27.20 -38.97 1.87
C THR A 475 28.03 -39.88 0.95
N GLN A 476 27.41 -40.61 0.02
CA GLN A 476 28.13 -41.40 -1.00
C GLN A 476 28.89 -40.51 -1.99
N THR A 477 28.33 -39.38 -2.44
CA THR A 477 29.06 -38.44 -3.32
C THR A 477 30.17 -37.71 -2.59
N LEU A 478 30.03 -37.41 -1.30
CA LEU A 478 31.13 -36.92 -0.45
C LEU A 478 32.23 -37.98 -0.28
N ALA A 479 31.87 -39.24 0.01
CA ALA A 479 32.82 -40.34 0.12
C ALA A 479 33.57 -40.61 -1.22
N GLN A 480 32.86 -40.54 -2.36
CA GLN A 480 33.48 -40.65 -3.69
C GLN A 480 34.37 -39.45 -4.05
N ARG A 481 34.05 -38.24 -3.56
CA ARG A 481 34.91 -37.05 -3.73
C ARG A 481 36.15 -37.13 -2.84
N ALA A 482 36.01 -37.56 -1.58
CA ALA A 482 37.13 -37.80 -0.68
C ALA A 482 38.07 -38.91 -1.20
N GLY A 483 37.50 -40.03 -1.69
CA GLY A 483 38.26 -41.14 -2.27
C GLY A 483 38.99 -40.81 -3.59
N LYS A 484 38.69 -39.67 -4.24
CA LYS A 484 39.42 -39.15 -5.40
C LYS A 484 40.60 -38.25 -5.04
N ILE A 485 40.76 -37.86 -3.78
CA ILE A 485 41.95 -37.15 -3.29
C ILE A 485 43.07 -38.18 -3.05
N LYS A 486 43.63 -38.71 -4.14
CA LYS A 486 44.92 -39.43 -4.06
C LYS A 486 46.01 -38.42 -3.73
N VAL A 487 46.56 -38.55 -2.53
CA VAL A 487 47.79 -37.87 -2.11
C VAL A 487 48.89 -38.12 -3.14
N ARG A 488 49.29 -37.08 -3.87
CA ARG A 488 50.63 -37.06 -4.49
C ARG A 488 51.63 -36.89 -3.35
N LYS A 489 52.58 -37.82 -3.28
CA LYS A 489 53.78 -37.68 -2.44
C LYS A 489 54.63 -36.51 -2.92
#